data_AF-A0A2I0PBY1-F1
#
_entry.id   AF-A0A2I0PBY1-F1
#
_cell.length_a   1.000
_cell.length_b   1.000
_cell.length_c   1.000
_cell.angle_alpha   90.00
_cell.angle_beta   90.00
_cell.angle_gamma   90.00
#
_symmetry.space_group_name_H-M   'P 1'
#
loop_
_entity.id
_entity.type
_entity.pdbx_description
1 polymer ?
#
loop_
_entity_poly.entity_id
_entity_poly.type
_entity_poly.pdbx_seq_one_letter_code
_entity_poly.pdbx_strand_id
1 'polypeptide(L)'
;MVNKGIILIGGFLLIFLGILAIINPLVLIASSIISGFIFIIIAAFLIVSVAIFLIFYGLIPGISKAVSILCTYHKLKTDSKDEGETFWKKIILVFIYNFLLTLPMLLTILYLLNPSTLKINGQFADIDIGFIIALSIIPGLFITLRLIGNPTRYGISYLKGYFVVMKPFYGKPQEIQKIKDDVSSFFSTLIIGTVLFLLLLYCSDYFSSQSYLTFFSRYIPSITPMEFSWYIIGYLGTLFIVTIIGEIILLRCIPLDQK
;
A
#
# COMPACT_ATOMS: atom_id res chain seq x y z
N MET A 1 -67.48 41.24 -39.00
CA MET A 1 -66.27 41.78 -38.34
C MET A 1 -65.53 40.61 -37.70
N VAL A 2 -64.43 40.15 -38.31
CA VAL A 2 -63.62 39.07 -37.72
C VAL A 2 -62.87 39.65 -36.51
N ASN A 3 -63.04 39.01 -35.37
CA ASN A 3 -62.56 39.50 -34.08
C ASN A 3 -61.03 39.46 -34.04
N LYS A 4 -60.38 40.62 -34.22
CA LYS A 4 -58.91 40.77 -34.26
C LYS A 4 -58.22 40.17 -33.02
N GLY A 5 -58.92 40.08 -31.88
CA GLY A 5 -58.41 39.42 -30.67
C GLY A 5 -58.21 37.90 -30.80
N ILE A 6 -59.06 37.21 -31.58
CA ILE A 6 -58.95 35.74 -31.79
C ILE A 6 -57.73 35.42 -32.65
N ILE A 7 -57.43 36.26 -33.64
CA ILE A 7 -56.26 36.11 -34.51
C ILE A 7 -54.96 36.34 -33.72
N LEU A 8 -54.93 37.30 -32.80
CA LEU A 8 -53.75 37.59 -31.98
C LEU A 8 -53.44 36.45 -30.99
N ILE A 9 -54.48 35.91 -30.34
CA ILE A 9 -54.36 34.79 -29.40
C ILE A 9 -53.96 33.51 -30.14
N GLY A 10 -54.56 33.25 -31.31
CA GLY A 10 -54.20 32.10 -32.15
C GLY A 10 -52.76 32.16 -32.67
N GLY A 11 -52.28 33.35 -33.05
CA GLY A 11 -50.90 33.58 -33.45
C GLY A 11 -49.89 33.34 -32.32
N PHE A 12 -50.20 33.82 -31.11
CA PHE A 12 -49.35 33.60 -29.93
C PHE A 12 -49.30 32.12 -29.53
N LEU A 13 -50.42 31.40 -29.58
CA LEU A 13 -50.48 29.98 -29.28
C LEU A 13 -49.67 29.14 -30.28
N LEU A 14 -49.71 29.48 -31.57
CA LEU A 14 -48.92 28.83 -32.62
C LEU A 14 -47.41 29.05 -32.45
N ILE A 15 -46.99 30.27 -32.08
CA ILE A 15 -45.59 30.58 -31.79
C ILE A 15 -45.14 29.82 -30.54
N PHE A 16 -45.95 29.81 -29.49
CA PHE A 16 -45.65 29.10 -28.25
C PHE A 16 -45.53 27.58 -28.47
N LEU A 17 -46.48 26.98 -29.21
CA LEU A 17 -46.43 25.57 -29.58
C LEU A 17 -45.25 25.24 -30.50
N GLY A 18 -44.89 26.15 -31.41
CA GLY A 18 -43.71 26.04 -32.27
C GLY A 18 -42.40 26.04 -31.47
N ILE A 19 -42.28 26.93 -30.47
CA ILE A 19 -41.13 26.97 -29.55
C ILE A 19 -41.06 25.69 -28.72
N LEU A 20 -42.19 25.22 -28.17
CA LEU A 20 -42.27 23.96 -27.41
C LEU A 20 -41.89 22.75 -28.26
N ALA A 21 -42.32 22.71 -29.53
CA ALA A 21 -42.00 21.64 -30.47
C ALA A 21 -40.51 21.60 -30.85
N ILE A 22 -39.78 22.71 -30.74
CA ILE A 22 -38.34 22.79 -30.98
C ILE A 22 -37.53 22.50 -29.71
N ILE A 23 -37.96 22.97 -28.54
CA ILE A 23 -37.26 22.76 -27.27
C ILE A 23 -37.26 21.29 -26.87
N ASN A 24 -38.38 20.58 -27.04
CA ASN A 24 -38.54 19.20 -26.59
C ASN A 24 -37.55 18.20 -27.26
N PRO A 25 -37.39 18.18 -28.60
CA PRO A 25 -36.38 17.32 -29.25
C PRO A 25 -34.95 17.74 -28.91
N LEU A 26 -34.69 19.02 -28.67
CA LEU A 26 -33.37 19.52 -28.30
C LEU A 26 -32.96 19.06 -26.89
N VAL A 27 -33.90 19.08 -25.94
CA VAL A 27 -33.72 18.50 -24.60
C VAL A 27 -33.50 16.99 -24.68
N LEU A 28 -34.23 16.29 -25.55
CA LEU A 28 -34.11 14.84 -25.72
C LEU A 28 -32.75 14.45 -26.32
N ILE A 29 -32.28 15.19 -27.34
CA ILE A 29 -30.94 15.03 -27.94
C ILE A 29 -29.84 15.34 -26.91
N ALA A 30 -29.96 16.44 -26.17
CA ALA A 30 -29.01 16.80 -25.12
C ALA A 30 -28.95 15.71 -24.03
N SER A 31 -30.09 15.17 -23.60
CA SER A 31 -30.13 14.09 -22.60
C SER A 31 -29.49 12.80 -23.11
N SER A 32 -29.68 12.45 -24.39
CA SER A 32 -29.06 11.28 -25.03
C SER A 32 -27.53 11.44 -25.19
N ILE A 33 -27.06 12.66 -25.48
CA ILE A 33 -25.62 12.95 -25.57
C ILE A 33 -24.98 12.84 -24.18
N ILE A 34 -25.63 13.41 -23.16
CA ILE A 34 -25.16 13.35 -21.77
C ILE A 34 -25.14 11.90 -21.28
N SER A 35 -26.19 11.11 -21.55
CA SER A 35 -26.22 9.69 -21.14
C SER A 35 -25.15 8.86 -21.86
N GLY A 36 -24.92 9.12 -23.16
CA GLY A 36 -23.85 8.48 -23.92
C GLY A 36 -22.47 8.81 -23.38
N PHE A 37 -22.23 10.07 -23.00
CA PHE A 37 -21.00 10.51 -22.38
C PHE A 37 -20.77 9.88 -20.99
N ILE A 38 -21.80 9.84 -20.14
CA ILE A 38 -21.75 9.17 -18.83
C ILE A 38 -21.43 7.67 -19.01
N PHE A 39 -22.05 7.00 -19.99
CA PHE A 39 -21.79 5.60 -20.27
C PHE A 39 -20.33 5.34 -20.68
N ILE A 40 -19.75 6.20 -21.53
CA ILE A 40 -18.34 6.12 -21.93
C ILE A 40 -17.43 6.29 -20.71
N ILE A 41 -17.73 7.25 -19.83
CA ILE A 41 -16.97 7.47 -18.59
C ILE A 41 -17.03 6.24 -17.69
N ILE A 42 -18.22 5.68 -17.45
CA ILE A 42 -18.41 4.48 -16.63
C ILE A 42 -17.65 3.28 -17.23
N ALA A 43 -17.73 3.09 -18.55
CA ALA A 43 -17.01 2.02 -19.23
C ALA A 43 -15.49 2.19 -19.11
N ALA A 44 -14.97 3.41 -19.23
CA ALA A 44 -13.56 3.70 -19.03
C ALA A 44 -13.10 3.40 -17.60
N PHE A 45 -13.86 3.83 -16.59
CA PHE A 45 -13.58 3.50 -15.18
C PHE A 45 -13.61 2.00 -14.93
N LEU A 46 -14.59 1.28 -15.51
CA LEU A 46 -14.68 -0.18 -15.39
C LEU A 46 -13.45 -0.88 -15.98
N ILE A 47 -13.00 -0.46 -17.17
CA ILE A 47 -11.80 -1.02 -17.82
C ILE A 47 -10.57 -0.78 -16.95
N VAL A 48 -10.40 0.43 -16.41
CA VAL A 48 -9.29 0.76 -15.51
C VAL A 48 -9.36 -0.06 -14.23
N SER A 49 -10.54 -0.19 -13.60
CA SER A 49 -10.73 -1.03 -12.41
C SER A 49 -10.41 -2.50 -12.67
N VAL A 50 -10.83 -3.05 -13.81
CA VAL A 50 -10.51 -4.44 -14.21
C VAL A 50 -9.00 -4.60 -14.46
N ALA A 51 -8.35 -3.66 -15.15
CA ALA A 51 -6.91 -3.70 -15.38
C ALA A 51 -6.11 -3.64 -14.07
N ILE A 52 -6.49 -2.76 -13.15
CA ILE A 52 -5.90 -2.67 -11.81
C ILE A 52 -6.11 -3.98 -11.06
N PHE A 53 -7.34 -4.52 -11.06
CA PHE A 53 -7.64 -5.80 -10.43
C PHE A 53 -6.75 -6.93 -10.97
N LEU A 54 -6.55 -7.03 -12.29
CA LEU A 54 -5.71 -8.05 -12.91
C LEU A 54 -4.23 -7.90 -12.52
N ILE A 55 -3.72 -6.66 -12.45
CA ILE A 55 -2.36 -6.39 -11.99
C ILE A 55 -2.19 -6.83 -10.53
N PHE A 56 -3.11 -6.45 -9.64
CA PHE A 56 -3.06 -6.86 -8.23
C PHE A 56 -3.20 -8.38 -8.07
N TYR A 57 -4.12 -8.99 -8.81
CA TYR A 57 -4.29 -10.44 -8.82
C TYR A 57 -3.01 -11.16 -9.24
N GLY A 58 -2.29 -10.63 -10.23
CA GLY A 58 -0.98 -11.15 -10.64
C GLY A 58 0.15 -10.92 -9.62
N LEU A 59 0.10 -9.82 -8.85
CA LEU A 59 1.10 -9.49 -7.84
C LEU A 59 0.91 -10.23 -6.51
N ILE A 60 -0.32 -10.57 -6.14
CA ILE A 60 -0.66 -11.26 -4.89
C ILE A 60 0.17 -12.53 -4.66
N PRO A 61 0.33 -13.45 -5.64
CA PRO A 61 1.18 -14.64 -5.45
C PRO A 61 2.64 -14.29 -5.12
N GLY A 62 3.18 -13.23 -5.73
CA GLY A 62 4.54 -12.77 -5.48
C GLY A 62 4.71 -12.23 -4.07
N ILE A 63 3.79 -11.36 -3.64
CA ILE A 63 3.76 -10.78 -2.28
C ILE A 63 3.58 -11.90 -1.25
N SER A 64 2.60 -12.78 -1.45
CA SER A 64 2.31 -13.90 -0.55
C SER A 64 3.50 -14.85 -0.42
N LYS A 65 4.21 -15.15 -1.51
CA LYS A 65 5.43 -15.96 -1.47
C LYS A 65 6.54 -15.28 -0.67
N ALA A 66 6.78 -13.99 -0.92
CA ALA A 66 7.79 -13.22 -0.20
C ALA A 66 7.49 -13.16 1.31
N VAL A 67 6.24 -12.84 1.67
CA VAL A 67 5.77 -12.79 3.06
C VAL A 67 5.87 -14.17 3.72
N SER A 68 5.49 -15.24 3.02
CA SER A 68 5.60 -16.61 3.55
C SER A 68 7.04 -16.99 3.89
N ILE A 69 8.01 -16.61 3.04
CA ILE A 69 9.45 -16.84 3.30
C ILE A 69 9.93 -16.04 4.53
N LEU A 70 9.42 -14.83 4.72
CA LEU A 70 9.77 -14.01 5.89
C LEU A 70 9.15 -14.55 7.19
N CYS A 71 7.88 -14.98 7.14
CA CYS A 71 7.11 -15.46 8.27
C CYS A 71 7.38 -16.93 8.63
N THR A 72 7.97 -17.71 7.73
CA THR A 72 8.28 -19.13 7.96
C THR A 72 9.78 -19.32 8.19
N TYR A 73 10.18 -19.54 9.44
CA TYR A 73 11.54 -19.92 9.75
C TYR A 73 11.82 -21.35 9.25
N HIS A 74 12.87 -21.53 8.45
CA HIS A 74 13.40 -22.84 8.05
C HIS A 74 14.66 -23.16 8.88
N LYS A 75 14.83 -24.42 9.32
CA LYS A 75 16.01 -24.83 10.09
C LYS A 75 17.29 -24.62 9.28
N LEU A 76 18.34 -24.19 9.95
CA LEU A 76 19.67 -24.17 9.37
C LEU A 76 20.20 -25.59 9.23
N LYS A 77 21.06 -25.78 8.23
CA LYS A 77 21.83 -27.00 8.07
C LYS A 77 22.69 -27.21 9.33
N THR A 78 22.53 -28.38 9.97
CA THR A 78 23.39 -28.82 11.08
C THR A 78 24.24 -29.98 10.59
N ASP A 79 25.40 -30.21 11.20
CA ASP A 79 26.33 -31.29 10.81
C ASP A 79 25.69 -32.69 10.79
N SER A 80 24.55 -32.88 11.44
CA SER A 80 23.78 -34.12 11.50
C SER A 80 22.59 -34.23 10.52
N LYS A 81 22.21 -33.16 9.82
CA LYS A 81 21.07 -33.15 8.87
C LYS A 81 21.38 -32.30 7.64
N ASP A 82 21.47 -32.96 6.49
CA ASP A 82 21.87 -32.34 5.22
C ASP A 82 20.77 -31.47 4.56
N GLU A 83 19.52 -31.53 5.05
CA GLU A 83 18.33 -30.92 4.42
C GLU A 83 18.04 -29.45 4.84
N GLY A 84 19.05 -28.69 5.31
CA GLY A 84 18.87 -27.30 5.76
C GLY A 84 19.53 -26.23 4.87
N GLU A 85 19.11 -24.97 5.03
CA GLU A 85 19.77 -23.83 4.37
C GLU A 85 21.03 -23.37 5.12
N THR A 86 22.02 -22.82 4.42
CA THR A 86 23.17 -22.17 5.06
C THR A 86 22.76 -20.82 5.66
N PHE A 87 23.35 -20.46 6.79
CA PHE A 87 23.04 -19.23 7.53
C PHE A 87 23.08 -17.98 6.64
N TRP A 88 24.17 -17.83 5.87
CA TRP A 88 24.34 -16.68 4.97
C TRP A 88 23.36 -16.64 3.81
N LYS A 89 23.06 -17.80 3.20
CA LYS A 89 22.07 -17.86 2.11
C LYS A 89 20.69 -17.41 2.59
N LYS A 90 20.31 -17.83 3.80
CA LYS A 90 19.05 -17.42 4.42
C LYS A 90 19.01 -15.94 4.75
N ILE A 91 20.08 -15.38 5.35
CA ILE A 91 20.17 -13.93 5.63
C ILE A 91 20.00 -13.12 4.34
N ILE A 92 20.72 -13.49 3.28
CA ILE A 92 20.66 -12.77 1.99
C ILE A 92 19.24 -12.84 1.41
N LEU A 93 18.62 -14.03 1.41
CA LEU A 93 17.26 -14.22 0.90
C LEU A 93 16.25 -13.36 1.66
N VAL A 94 16.31 -13.38 2.98
CA VAL A 94 15.45 -12.58 3.87
C VAL A 94 15.69 -11.09 3.66
N PHE A 95 16.95 -10.67 3.54
CA PHE A 95 17.30 -9.27 3.28
C PHE A 95 16.70 -8.77 1.96
N ILE A 96 16.79 -9.55 0.89
CA ILE A 96 16.21 -9.21 -0.41
C ILE A 96 14.69 -9.04 -0.31
N TYR A 97 14.00 -9.98 0.34
CA TYR A 97 12.54 -9.88 0.49
C TYR A 97 12.11 -8.74 1.40
N ASN A 98 12.84 -8.52 2.51
CA ASN A 98 12.66 -7.34 3.34
C ASN A 98 12.78 -6.09 2.46
N PHE A 99 13.90 -5.91 1.75
CA PHE A 99 14.14 -4.74 0.91
C PHE A 99 13.02 -4.50 -0.11
N LEU A 100 12.63 -5.52 -0.87
CA LEU A 100 11.59 -5.40 -1.89
C LEU A 100 10.23 -5.00 -1.30
N LEU A 101 9.83 -5.62 -0.19
CA LEU A 101 8.54 -5.34 0.44
C LEU A 101 8.54 -3.99 1.18
N THR A 102 9.69 -3.52 1.63
CA THR A 102 9.80 -2.22 2.30
C THR A 102 9.72 -1.01 1.37
N LEU A 103 10.06 -1.15 0.08
CA LEU A 103 10.04 -0.05 -0.89
C LEU A 103 8.69 0.70 -0.98
N PRO A 104 7.55 0.03 -1.20
CA PRO A 104 6.26 0.72 -1.25
C PRO A 104 5.94 1.39 0.10
N MET A 105 6.29 0.76 1.22
CA MET A 105 6.04 1.31 2.55
C MET A 105 6.86 2.56 2.83
N LEU A 106 8.12 2.55 2.38
CA LEU A 106 8.99 3.71 2.48
C LEU A 106 8.39 4.90 1.75
N LEU A 107 7.96 4.72 0.49
CA LEU A 107 7.34 5.79 -0.29
C LEU A 107 6.06 6.33 0.38
N THR A 108 5.25 5.45 0.96
CA THR A 108 4.00 5.86 1.63
C THR A 108 4.25 6.62 2.92
N ILE A 109 5.19 6.17 3.75
CA ILE A 109 5.55 6.86 4.99
C ILE A 109 6.20 8.21 4.67
N LEU A 110 7.07 8.28 3.68
CA LEU A 110 7.66 9.53 3.22
C LEU A 110 6.59 10.52 2.74
N TYR A 111 5.58 10.05 2.00
CA TYR A 111 4.45 10.87 1.61
C TYR A 111 3.67 11.41 2.82
N LEU A 112 3.34 10.55 3.79
CA LEU A 112 2.58 10.94 4.98
C LEU A 112 3.35 11.93 5.86
N LEU A 113 4.67 11.76 5.97
CA LEU A 113 5.53 12.62 6.79
C LEU A 113 5.97 13.90 6.06
N ASN A 114 5.75 13.99 4.74
CA ASN A 114 6.05 15.18 3.94
C ASN A 114 4.79 15.77 3.27
N PRO A 115 3.77 16.21 4.05
CA PRO A 115 2.65 16.92 3.47
C PRO A 115 3.17 18.23 2.88
N SER A 116 2.97 18.42 1.58
CA SER A 116 3.56 19.47 0.74
C SER A 116 3.11 20.90 1.10
N THR A 117 2.52 21.10 2.27
CA THR A 117 1.88 22.32 2.77
C THR A 117 2.72 23.08 3.81
N LEU A 118 3.88 22.56 4.24
CA LEU A 118 4.73 23.20 5.26
C LEU A 118 6.03 23.81 4.70
N LYS A 119 6.04 24.30 3.45
CA LYS A 119 7.05 25.28 3.02
C LYS A 119 6.70 26.67 3.56
N ILE A 120 6.72 26.81 4.88
CA ILE A 120 6.66 28.11 5.56
C ILE A 120 8.03 28.28 6.22
N ASN A 121 8.85 29.18 5.65
CA ASN A 121 10.11 29.67 6.22
C ASN A 121 11.37 28.81 6.11
N GLY A 122 11.63 28.17 4.96
CA GLY A 122 13.01 27.82 4.56
C GLY A 122 13.79 26.89 5.49
N GLN A 123 13.15 26.18 6.41
CA GLN A 123 13.79 25.20 7.27
C GLN A 123 13.67 23.83 6.63
N PHE A 124 14.80 23.36 6.10
CA PHE A 124 14.97 22.05 5.46
C PHE A 124 14.92 20.86 6.46
N ALA A 125 14.68 21.11 7.76
CA ALA A 125 14.93 20.15 8.84
C ALA A 125 13.85 19.05 9.03
N ASP A 126 12.59 19.31 8.71
CA ASP A 126 11.51 18.37 9.05
C ASP A 126 11.43 17.16 8.10
N ILE A 127 11.77 17.37 6.81
CA ILE A 127 11.82 16.29 5.81
C ILE A 127 12.93 15.30 6.15
N ASP A 128 14.06 15.78 6.70
CA ASP A 128 15.19 14.93 7.10
C ASP A 128 14.81 14.02 8.29
N ILE A 129 14.09 14.56 9.27
CA ILE A 129 13.63 13.79 10.44
C ILE A 129 12.58 12.76 10.02
N GLY A 130 11.60 13.14 9.20
CA GLY A 130 10.58 12.22 8.70
C GLY A 130 11.19 11.05 7.90
N PHE A 131 12.21 11.36 7.09
CA PHE A 131 12.96 10.36 6.34
C PHE A 131 13.72 9.41 7.29
N ILE A 132 14.46 9.93 8.27
CA ILE A 132 15.17 9.12 9.29
C ILE A 132 14.20 8.21 10.07
N ILE A 133 13.04 8.73 10.47
CA ILE A 133 12.01 7.98 11.18
C ILE A 133 11.48 6.84 10.30
N ALA A 134 11.17 7.13 9.02
CA ALA A 134 10.72 6.11 8.07
C ALA A 134 11.74 4.99 7.91
N LEU A 135 13.02 5.34 7.75
CA LEU A 135 14.11 4.38 7.62
C LEU A 135 14.30 3.51 8.88
N SER A 136 13.92 4.00 10.05
CA SER A 136 14.09 3.30 11.33
C SER A 136 12.89 2.41 11.67
N ILE A 137 11.67 2.91 11.50
CA ILE A 137 10.44 2.22 11.85
C ILE A 137 10.21 1.00 10.96
N ILE A 138 10.47 1.13 9.65
CA ILE A 138 10.15 0.08 8.68
C ILE A 138 10.93 -1.23 8.97
N PRO A 139 12.27 -1.22 9.12
CA PRO A 139 13.01 -2.42 9.52
C PRO A 139 12.52 -2.98 10.87
N GLY A 140 12.25 -2.10 11.85
CA GLY A 140 11.75 -2.47 13.17
C GLY A 140 10.39 -3.18 13.14
N LEU A 141 9.48 -2.72 12.28
CA LEU A 141 8.19 -3.37 12.07
C LEU A 141 8.37 -4.76 11.43
N PHE A 142 9.26 -4.89 10.44
CA PHE A 142 9.47 -6.16 9.73
C PHE A 142 10.08 -7.23 10.64
N ILE A 143 11.09 -6.89 11.45
CA ILE A 143 11.63 -7.82 12.44
C ILE A 143 10.56 -8.20 13.47
N THR A 144 9.73 -7.24 13.91
CA THR A 144 8.68 -7.50 14.89
C THR A 144 7.64 -8.48 14.33
N LEU A 145 7.11 -8.22 13.14
CA LEU A 145 6.16 -9.11 12.46
C LEU A 145 6.77 -10.50 12.25
N ARG A 146 8.04 -10.57 11.88
CA ARG A 146 8.75 -11.83 11.72
C ARG A 146 8.88 -12.63 13.01
N LEU A 147 9.23 -11.97 14.11
CA LEU A 147 9.32 -12.61 15.43
C LEU A 147 7.95 -13.06 15.94
N ILE A 148 6.88 -12.28 15.67
CA ILE A 148 5.50 -12.67 16.01
C ILE A 148 5.07 -13.88 15.17
N GLY A 149 5.35 -13.87 13.86
CA GLY A 149 5.06 -14.99 12.95
C GLY A 149 5.83 -16.26 13.29
N ASN A 150 6.91 -16.17 14.06
CA ASN A 150 7.70 -17.32 14.52
C ASN A 150 7.68 -17.41 16.05
N PRO A 151 6.54 -17.79 16.65
CA PRO A 151 6.38 -17.75 18.09
C PRO A 151 7.37 -18.70 18.79
N THR A 152 8.10 -18.14 19.76
CA THR A 152 9.10 -18.85 20.56
C THR A 152 8.58 -19.07 21.99
N ARG A 153 9.09 -20.09 22.70
CA ARG A 153 8.67 -20.34 24.10
C ARG A 153 8.87 -19.12 25.00
N TYR A 154 10.03 -18.46 24.87
CA TYR A 154 10.38 -17.28 25.66
C TYR A 154 9.51 -16.07 25.31
N GLY A 155 9.22 -15.86 24.02
CA GLY A 155 8.32 -14.79 23.58
C GLY A 155 6.89 -14.98 24.10
N ILE A 156 6.39 -16.21 24.10
CA ILE A 156 5.06 -16.53 24.62
C ILE A 156 5.00 -16.41 26.15
N SER A 157 6.04 -16.82 26.89
CA SER A 157 6.07 -16.61 28.33
C SER A 157 6.06 -15.12 28.69
N TYR A 158 6.74 -14.29 27.91
CA TYR A 158 6.71 -12.84 28.07
C TYR A 158 5.31 -12.27 27.77
N LEU A 159 4.68 -12.68 26.66
CA LEU A 159 3.33 -12.25 26.32
C LEU A 159 2.29 -12.68 27.35
N LYS A 160 2.38 -13.89 27.92
CA LYS A 160 1.49 -14.36 28.99
C LYS A 160 1.64 -13.56 30.29
N GLY A 161 2.83 -13.02 30.56
CA GLY A 161 3.11 -12.23 31.77
C GLY A 161 2.69 -10.76 31.66
N TYR A 162 2.72 -10.18 30.47
CA TYR A 162 2.45 -8.74 30.26
C TYR A 162 1.13 -8.43 29.58
N PHE A 163 0.64 -9.29 28.69
CA PHE A 163 -0.67 -9.14 28.07
C PHE A 163 -1.66 -10.04 28.78
N VAL A 164 -2.82 -9.47 29.13
CA VAL A 164 -4.02 -10.22 29.51
C VAL A 164 -4.46 -11.02 28.29
N VAL A 165 -3.80 -12.15 28.02
CA VAL A 165 -4.21 -13.03 26.93
C VAL A 165 -5.54 -13.64 27.36
N MET A 166 -6.66 -13.12 26.85
CA MET A 166 -8.01 -13.64 27.14
C MET A 166 -8.19 -15.11 26.73
N LYS A 167 -7.26 -15.67 25.94
CA LYS A 167 -7.21 -17.10 25.61
C LYS A 167 -5.89 -17.74 26.04
N PRO A 168 -5.93 -18.85 26.80
CA PRO A 168 -4.71 -19.60 27.09
C PRO A 168 -4.10 -20.14 25.78
N PHE A 169 -2.87 -19.71 25.47
CA PHE A 169 -2.07 -20.27 24.38
C PHE A 169 -1.39 -21.56 24.87
N TYR A 170 -1.73 -22.70 24.27
CA TYR A 170 -1.20 -24.01 24.67
C TYR A 170 -0.04 -24.48 23.80
N GLY A 171 0.29 -23.74 22.74
CA GLY A 171 1.38 -24.12 21.83
C GLY A 171 1.01 -25.30 20.93
N LYS A 172 -0.28 -25.47 20.65
CA LYS A 172 -0.74 -26.51 19.71
C LYS A 172 -0.34 -26.12 18.29
N PRO A 173 -0.02 -27.08 17.40
CA PRO A 173 0.35 -26.79 16.01
C PRO A 173 -0.66 -25.92 15.27
N GLN A 174 -1.96 -26.14 15.49
CA GLN A 174 -3.05 -25.35 14.90
C GLN A 174 -3.05 -23.88 15.36
N GLU A 175 -2.70 -23.62 16.63
CA GLU A 175 -2.60 -22.26 17.16
C GLU A 175 -1.41 -21.50 16.55
N ILE A 176 -0.28 -22.20 16.36
CA ILE A 176 0.92 -21.64 15.74
C ILE A 176 0.66 -21.34 14.26
N GLN A 177 0.03 -22.27 13.54
CA GLN A 177 -0.34 -22.06 12.15
C GLN A 177 -1.27 -20.86 12.00
N LYS A 178 -2.25 -20.73 12.89
CA LYS A 178 -3.15 -19.57 12.87
C LYS A 178 -2.41 -18.24 13.06
N ILE A 179 -1.46 -18.16 14.01
CA ILE A 179 -0.65 -16.94 14.19
C ILE A 179 0.13 -16.61 12.91
N LYS A 180 0.72 -17.61 12.26
CA LYS A 180 1.45 -17.42 10.99
C LYS A 180 0.54 -16.90 9.90
N ASP A 181 -0.65 -17.49 9.75
CA ASP A 181 -1.63 -17.09 8.75
C ASP A 181 -2.13 -15.66 9.02
N ASP A 182 -2.42 -15.33 10.28
CA ASP A 182 -2.89 -14.01 10.71
C ASP A 182 -1.81 -12.94 10.44
N VAL A 183 -0.54 -13.21 10.80
CA VAL A 183 0.59 -12.29 10.55
C VAL A 183 0.87 -12.15 9.06
N SER A 184 0.87 -13.26 8.32
CA SER A 184 1.09 -13.27 6.86
C SER A 184 -0.01 -12.52 6.13
N SER A 185 -1.27 -12.71 6.53
CA SER A 185 -2.42 -11.99 6.00
C SER A 185 -2.31 -10.49 6.31
N PHE A 186 -2.06 -10.12 7.57
CA PHE A 186 -1.86 -8.72 7.96
C PHE A 186 -0.75 -8.06 7.14
N PHE A 187 0.39 -8.73 7.01
CA PHE A 187 1.53 -8.18 6.30
C PHE A 187 1.27 -8.05 4.80
N SER A 188 0.64 -9.05 4.19
CA SER A 188 0.23 -8.99 2.78
C SER A 188 -0.77 -7.84 2.54
N THR A 189 -1.78 -7.69 3.40
CA THR A 189 -2.75 -6.60 3.32
C THR A 189 -2.09 -5.24 3.51
N LEU A 190 -1.11 -5.12 4.42
CA LEU A 190 -0.36 -3.88 4.62
C LEU A 190 0.38 -3.47 3.35
N ILE A 191 1.10 -4.40 2.71
CA ILE A 191 1.82 -4.14 1.45
C ILE A 191 0.85 -3.79 0.33
N ILE A 192 -0.22 -4.56 0.15
CA ILE A 192 -1.22 -4.31 -0.89
C ILE A 192 -1.88 -2.93 -0.70
N GLY A 193 -2.29 -2.60 0.53
CA GLY A 193 -2.89 -1.32 0.86
C GLY A 193 -1.96 -0.15 0.60
N THR A 194 -0.67 -0.31 0.91
CA THR A 194 0.38 0.67 0.62
C THR A 194 0.53 0.91 -0.89
N VAL A 195 0.57 -0.16 -1.69
CA VAL A 195 0.65 -0.05 -3.16
C VAL A 195 -0.60 0.62 -3.74
N LEU A 196 -1.80 0.25 -3.25
CA LEU A 196 -3.07 0.88 -3.64
C LEU A 196 -3.08 2.37 -3.33
N PHE A 197 -2.59 2.75 -2.14
CA PHE A 197 -2.50 4.15 -1.75
C PHE A 197 -1.60 4.96 -2.68
N LEU A 198 -0.40 4.44 -3.02
CA LEU A 198 0.51 5.09 -3.96
C LEU A 198 -0.09 5.23 -5.38
N LEU A 199 -0.85 4.22 -5.84
CA LEU A 199 -1.54 4.29 -7.12
C LEU A 199 -2.65 5.34 -7.11
N LEU A 200 -3.45 5.40 -6.05
CA LEU A 200 -4.49 6.43 -5.90
C LEU A 200 -3.88 7.84 -5.90
N LEU A 201 -2.75 8.02 -5.22
CA LEU A 201 -2.01 9.28 -5.23
C LEU A 201 -1.53 9.64 -6.62
N TYR A 202 -0.93 8.68 -7.34
CA TYR A 202 -0.48 8.88 -8.71
C TYR A 202 -1.64 9.28 -9.64
N CYS A 203 -2.78 8.59 -9.54
CA CYS A 203 -3.98 8.94 -10.29
C CYS A 203 -4.49 10.35 -9.94
N SER A 204 -4.58 10.68 -8.65
CA SER A 204 -5.02 11.99 -8.17
C SER A 204 -4.17 13.13 -8.74
N ASP A 205 -2.85 12.98 -8.70
CA ASP A 205 -1.93 14.00 -9.20
C ASP A 205 -1.97 14.11 -10.74
N TYR A 206 -2.15 12.99 -11.46
CA TYR A 206 -2.38 12.99 -12.91
C TYR A 206 -3.65 13.76 -13.31
N PHE A 207 -4.78 13.51 -12.62
CA PHE A 207 -6.04 14.23 -12.89
C PHE A 207 -5.97 15.71 -12.49
N SER A 208 -5.16 16.05 -11.49
CA SER A 208 -4.95 17.43 -11.05
C SER A 208 -4.06 18.24 -11.99
N SER A 209 -3.63 17.67 -13.13
CA SER A 209 -2.71 18.29 -14.09
C SER A 209 -1.40 18.78 -13.43
N GLN A 210 -1.01 18.19 -12.31
CA GLN A 210 0.26 18.48 -11.66
C GLN A 210 1.37 17.96 -12.58
N SER A 211 2.42 18.75 -12.78
CA SER A 211 3.57 18.26 -13.55
C SER A 211 4.20 17.07 -12.81
N TYR A 212 4.69 16.09 -13.57
CA TYR A 212 5.42 14.94 -13.03
C TYR A 212 6.58 15.35 -12.10
N LEU A 213 7.20 16.49 -12.38
CA LEU A 213 8.27 17.07 -11.57
C LEU A 213 7.77 17.53 -10.20
N THR A 214 6.52 18.03 -10.12
CA THR A 214 5.88 18.42 -8.85
C THR A 214 5.52 17.18 -8.03
N PHE A 215 5.03 16.11 -8.67
CA PHE A 215 4.82 14.80 -8.01
C PHE A 215 6.12 14.29 -7.38
N PHE A 216 7.20 14.20 -8.17
CA PHE A 216 8.49 13.72 -7.71
C PHE A 216 9.07 14.55 -6.56
N SER A 217 8.88 15.87 -6.60
CA SER A 217 9.37 16.77 -5.54
C SER A 217 8.73 16.53 -4.16
N ARG A 218 7.60 15.81 -4.08
CA ARG A 218 6.97 15.43 -2.80
C ARG A 218 7.65 14.22 -2.16
N TYR A 219 8.25 13.34 -2.96
CA TYR A 219 8.89 12.10 -2.50
C TYR A 219 10.41 12.22 -2.41
N ILE A 220 11.01 13.12 -3.21
CA ILE A 220 12.44 13.38 -3.16
C ILE A 220 12.70 14.33 -1.98
N PRO A 221 13.42 13.88 -0.94
CA PRO A 221 13.84 14.77 0.13
C PRO A 221 14.67 15.93 -0.44
N SER A 222 14.58 17.11 0.16
CA SER A 222 15.27 18.32 -0.28
C SER A 222 16.76 18.31 0.09
N ILE A 223 17.41 17.16 -0.06
CA ILE A 223 18.79 16.88 0.34
C ILE A 223 19.69 16.77 -0.88
N THR A 224 20.98 16.96 -0.66
CA THR A 224 21.95 16.79 -1.74
C THR A 224 21.99 15.32 -2.20
N PRO A 225 22.32 15.05 -3.48
CA PRO A 225 22.50 13.68 -3.96
C PRO A 225 23.48 12.86 -3.11
N MET A 226 24.49 13.51 -2.54
CA MET A 226 25.46 12.88 -1.65
C MET A 226 24.81 12.44 -0.33
N GLU A 227 24.05 13.30 0.33
CA GLU A 227 23.30 12.94 1.55
C GLU A 227 22.27 11.84 1.29
N PHE A 228 21.54 11.92 0.16
CA PHE A 228 20.61 10.87 -0.24
C PHE A 228 21.31 9.51 -0.40
N SER A 229 22.52 9.49 -0.96
CA SER A 229 23.32 8.27 -1.05
C SER A 229 23.71 7.70 0.32
N TRP A 230 24.11 8.55 1.27
CA TRP A 230 24.42 8.14 2.65
C TRP A 230 23.20 7.55 3.35
N TYR A 231 22.03 8.16 3.14
CA TYR A 231 20.77 7.67 3.66
C TYR A 231 20.37 6.31 3.10
N ILE A 232 20.54 6.08 1.80
CA ILE A 232 20.31 4.76 1.19
C ILE A 232 21.27 3.73 1.79
N ILE A 233 22.56 4.07 1.93
CA ILE A 233 23.56 3.18 2.52
C ILE A 233 23.21 2.86 3.98
N GLY A 234 22.86 3.87 4.77
CA GLY A 234 22.46 3.70 6.16
C GLY A 234 21.18 2.86 6.32
N TYR A 235 20.23 3.03 5.42
CA TYR A 235 19.02 2.22 5.36
C TYR A 235 19.31 0.76 5.05
N LEU A 236 20.08 0.49 3.99
CA LEU A 236 20.48 -0.88 3.63
C LEU A 236 21.28 -1.53 4.76
N GLY A 237 22.18 -0.77 5.40
CA GLY A 237 22.93 -1.22 6.57
C GLY A 237 22.01 -1.56 7.75
N THR A 238 21.04 -0.69 8.06
CA THR A 238 20.08 -0.92 9.15
C THR A 238 19.20 -2.13 8.87
N LEU A 239 18.69 -2.26 7.64
CA LEU A 239 17.88 -3.40 7.22
C LEU A 239 18.67 -4.71 7.31
N PHE A 240 19.94 -4.69 6.95
CA PHE A 240 20.84 -5.85 7.06
C PHE A 240 21.11 -6.22 8.52
N ILE A 241 21.45 -5.25 9.36
CA ILE A 241 21.69 -5.46 10.80
C ILE A 241 20.43 -6.03 11.48
N VAL A 242 19.27 -5.44 11.22
CA VAL A 242 17.99 -5.90 11.77
C VAL A 242 17.66 -7.32 11.27
N THR A 243 17.96 -7.63 10.01
CA THR A 243 17.80 -8.99 9.48
C THR A 243 18.67 -9.99 10.23
N ILE A 244 19.94 -9.66 10.45
CA ILE A 244 20.88 -10.50 11.23
C ILE A 244 20.38 -10.68 12.66
N ILE A 245 19.99 -9.60 13.35
CA ILE A 245 19.48 -9.66 14.72
C ILE A 245 18.26 -10.58 14.80
N GLY A 246 17.32 -10.45 13.85
CA GLY A 246 16.15 -11.31 13.77
C GLY A 246 16.51 -12.79 13.63
N GLU A 247 17.47 -13.12 12.75
CA GLU A 247 17.95 -14.50 12.60
C GLU A 247 18.66 -15.02 13.85
N ILE A 248 19.51 -14.20 14.49
CA ILE A 248 20.21 -14.59 15.73
C ILE A 248 19.21 -14.87 16.84
N ILE A 249 18.15 -14.06 16.97
CA ILE A 249 17.08 -14.28 17.95
C ILE A 249 16.38 -15.62 17.67
N LEU A 250 15.99 -15.88 16.42
CA LEU A 250 15.30 -17.13 16.04
C LEU A 250 16.21 -18.36 16.13
N LEU A 251 17.52 -18.19 15.96
CA LEU A 251 18.51 -19.25 16.18
C LEU A 251 18.59 -19.64 17.67
N ARG A 252 18.65 -18.64 18.56
CA ARG A 252 18.74 -18.86 20.01
C ARG A 252 17.41 -19.29 20.62
N CYS A 253 16.31 -18.74 20.11
CA CYS A 253 14.94 -19.00 20.56
C CYS A 253 14.21 -19.80 19.49
N ILE A 254 14.51 -21.10 19.40
CA ILE A 254 13.96 -21.98 18.36
C ILE A 254 12.41 -21.88 18.33
N PRO A 255 11.81 -21.62 17.16
CA PRO A 255 10.36 -21.58 16.98
C PRO A 255 9.66 -22.88 17.42
N LEU A 256 8.42 -22.76 17.89
CA LEU A 256 7.69 -23.89 18.48
C LEU A 256 7.32 -25.00 17.49
N ASP A 257 7.11 -24.66 16.23
CA ASP A 257 6.77 -25.58 15.13
C ASP A 257 7.97 -26.40 14.64
N GLN A 258 9.15 -26.14 15.18
CA GLN A 258 10.39 -26.77 14.78
C GLN A 258 10.98 -27.72 15.83
N LYS A 259 10.25 -28.06 16.90
CA LYS A 259 10.66 -29.12 17.82
C LYS A 259 10.06 -30.45 17.39
#